data_AF-A0A939G397-F1
#
_entry.id   AF-A0A939G397-F1
#
_cell.length_a   1.000
_cell.length_b   1.000
_cell.length_c   1.000
_cell.angle_alpha   90.00
_cell.angle_beta   90.00
_cell.angle_gamma   90.00
#
_symmetry.space_group_name_H-M   'P 1'
#
loop_
_entity.id
_entity.type
_entity.pdbx_description
1 polymer ?
#
loop_
_entity_poly.entity_id
_entity_poly.type
_entity_poly.pdbx_seq_one_letter_code
_entity_poly.pdbx_strand_id
1 'polypeptide(L)' 'MTIAKTRIPVWVLEQARRLGATEADLLLAYPTLYAADLANAWAYARTNATEIDQAIAENEAD' A
#
# COMPACT_ATOMS: atom_id res chain seq x y z
N MET A 1 -2.95 10.44 1.03
CA MET A 1 -1.56 10.96 1.03
C MET A 1 -0.70 10.02 0.18
N THR A 2 -0.14 10.48 -0.95
CA THR A 2 0.70 9.64 -1.82
C THR A 2 2.16 9.63 -1.35
N ILE A 3 2.86 8.51 -1.58
CA ILE A 3 4.30 8.42 -1.35
C ILE A 3 4.98 9.43 -2.28
N ALA A 4 5.82 10.31 -1.73
CA ALA A 4 6.30 11.51 -2.44
C ALA A 4 7.23 11.24 -3.65
N LYS A 5 7.50 9.97 -4.00
CA LYS A 5 8.25 9.58 -5.20
C LYS A 5 7.59 8.51 -6.07
N THR A 6 6.49 7.91 -5.61
CA THR A 6 5.74 6.89 -6.34
C THR A 6 4.26 7.18 -6.19
N ARG A 7 3.56 7.30 -7.32
CA ARG A 7 2.09 7.50 -7.35
C ARG A 7 1.32 6.23 -6.91
N ILE A 8 1.90 5.39 -6.08
CA ILE A 8 1.32 4.12 -5.64
C ILE A 8 0.60 4.39 -4.31
N PRO A 9 -0.73 4.20 -4.25
CA PRO A 9 -1.47 4.31 -3.00
C PRO A 9 -1.10 3.18 -2.03
N VAL A 10 -1.07 3.49 -0.74
CA VAL A 10 -0.77 2.48 0.29
C VAL A 10 -1.82 1.38 0.34
N TRP A 11 -3.08 1.71 0.04
CA TRP A 11 -4.17 0.74 -0.04
C TRP A 11 -3.96 -0.31 -1.15
N VAL A 12 -3.25 0.02 -2.25
CA VAL A 12 -2.92 -0.95 -3.31
C VAL A 12 -1.95 -2.01 -2.78
N LEU A 13 -0.97 -1.59 -1.98
CA LEU A 13 -0.01 -2.49 -1.35
C LEU A 13 -0.70 -3.40 -0.33
N GLU A 14 -1.62 -2.85 0.46
CA GLU A 14 -2.37 -3.62 1.44
C GLU A 14 -3.40 -4.56 0.80
N GLN A 15 -4.06 -4.13 -0.28
CA GLN A 15 -4.93 -4.99 -1.09
C GLN A 15 -4.15 -6.14 -1.70
N ALA A 16 -3.01 -5.87 -2.33
CA ALA A 16 -2.14 -6.92 -2.86
C ALA A 16 -1.72 -7.89 -1.75
N ARG A 17 -1.44 -7.38 -0.53
CA ARG A 17 -1.18 -8.21 0.65
C ARG A 17 -2.36 -9.09 1.04
N ARG A 18 -3.60 -8.58 0.99
CA ARG A 18 -4.82 -9.38 1.21
C ARG A 18 -5.01 -10.46 0.15
N LEU A 19 -4.62 -10.18 -1.10
CA LEU A 19 -4.63 -11.14 -2.21
C LEU A 19 -3.50 -12.18 -2.13
N GLY A 20 -2.61 -12.09 -1.14
CA GLY A 20 -1.50 -13.03 -0.92
C GLY A 20 -0.16 -12.57 -1.50
N ALA A 21 -0.06 -11.37 -2.07
CA ALA A 21 1.22 -10.78 -2.44
C ALA A 21 2.01 -10.41 -1.19
N THR A 22 3.32 -10.61 -1.22
CA THR A 22 4.20 -10.18 -0.12
C THR A 22 4.82 -8.83 -0.44
N GLU A 23 5.25 -8.11 0.58
CA GLU A 23 5.98 -6.84 0.39
C GLU A 23 7.22 -7.02 -0.50
N ALA A 24 7.84 -8.19 -0.46
CA ALA A 24 8.95 -8.55 -1.35
C ALA A 24 8.53 -8.61 -2.83
N ASP A 25 7.35 -9.17 -3.12
CA ASP A 25 6.80 -9.23 -4.49
C ASP A 25 6.47 -7.82 -5.01
N LEU A 26 5.92 -6.96 -4.14
CA LEU A 26 5.64 -5.57 -4.46
C LEU A 26 6.93 -4.76 -4.69
N LEU A 27 7.98 -4.98 -3.90
CA LEU A 27 9.30 -4.37 -4.12
C LEU A 27 9.96 -4.90 -5.40
N LEU A 28 9.69 -6.15 -5.77
CA LEU A 28 10.19 -6.76 -7.01
C LEU A 28 9.46 -6.21 -8.25
N ALA A 29 8.14 -6.01 -8.15
CA ALA A 29 7.31 -5.39 -9.18
C ALA A 29 7.57 -3.89 -9.33
N TYR A 30 7.91 -3.22 -8.23
CA TYR A 30 8.20 -1.79 -8.18
C TYR A 30 9.59 -1.53 -7.61
N PRO A 31 10.67 -1.76 -8.39
CA PRO A 31 12.04 -1.53 -7.95
C PRO A 31 12.37 -0.04 -7.68
N THR A 32 11.48 0.87 -8.08
CA THR A 32 11.56 2.31 -7.75
C THR A 32 10.93 2.64 -6.39
N LEU A 33 10.25 1.68 -5.75
CA LEU A 33 9.70 1.78 -4.42
C LEU A 33 10.79 1.41 -3.40
N TYR A 34 11.11 2.33 -2.49
CA TYR A 34 12.09 2.06 -1.44
C TYR A 34 11.40 1.45 -0.21
N ALA A 35 12.06 0.49 0.43
CA ALA A 35 11.59 -0.09 1.69
C ALA A 35 11.38 0.95 2.80
N ALA A 36 12.16 2.05 2.78
CA ALA A 36 11.98 3.16 3.71
C ALA A 36 10.66 3.92 3.46
N ASP A 37 10.31 4.15 2.19
CA ASP A 37 9.03 4.75 1.82
C ASP A 37 7.85 3.82 2.15
N LEU A 38 8.04 2.51 1.96
CA LEU A 38 7.08 1.48 2.35
C LEU A 38 6.83 1.50 3.88
N ALA A 39 7.88 1.56 4.69
CA ALA A 39 7.76 1.63 6.14
C ALA A 39 7.02 2.89 6.61
N ASN A 40 7.29 4.03 5.96
CA ASN A 40 6.59 5.28 6.24
C ASN A 40 5.11 5.22 5.81
N ALA A 41 4.84 4.64 4.65
CA ALA A 41 3.50 4.36 4.17
C ALA A 41 2.70 3.46 5.12
N TRP A 42 3.31 2.37 5.61
CA TRP A 42 2.69 1.48 6.59
C TRP A 42 2.46 2.15 7.95
N ALA A 43 3.37 3.00 8.40
CA ALA A 43 3.18 3.77 9.62
C ALA A 43 1.96 4.72 9.49
N TYR A 44 1.83 5.37 8.32
CA TYR A 44 0.66 6.17 8.00
C TYR A 44 -0.61 5.33 7.87
N ALA A 45 -0.55 4.16 7.22
CA ALA A 45 -1.66 3.22 7.09
C ALA A 45 -2.15 2.70 8.43
N ARG A 46 -1.26 2.35 9.36
CA ARG A 46 -1.68 1.95 10.72
C ARG A 46 -2.39 3.07 11.46
N THR A 47 -1.94 4.31 11.26
CA THR A 47 -2.54 5.48 11.91
C THR A 47 -3.88 5.84 11.27
N ASN A 48 -4.03 5.60 9.97
CA ASN A 48 -5.24 5.87 9.18
C ASN A 48 -5.84 4.56 8.63
N ALA A 49 -5.86 3.51 9.48
CA ALA A 49 -6.25 2.17 9.05
C ALA A 49 -7.69 2.13 8.54
N THR A 50 -8.56 2.97 9.10
CA THR A 50 -9.94 3.13 8.66
C THR A 50 -10.03 3.63 7.22
N GLU A 51 -9.24 4.64 6.82
CA GLU A 51 -9.25 5.13 5.42
C GLU A 51 -8.72 4.08 4.44
N ILE A 52 -7.70 3.33 4.86
CA ILE A 52 -7.14 2.25 4.04
C ILE A 52 -8.16 1.13 3.87
N ASP A 53 -8.82 0.72 4.94
CA ASP A 53 -9.84 -0.33 4.91
C ASP A 53 -11.06 0.11 4.07
N GLN A 54 -11.48 1.38 4.18
CA GLN A 54 -12.52 1.94 3.31
C GLN A 54 -12.11 1.91 1.83
N ALA A 55 -10.89 2.35 1.50
CA ALA A 55 -10.40 2.34 0.13
C ALA A 55 -10.28 0.91 -0.45
N ILE A 56 -9.89 -0.07 0.38
CA ILE A 56 -9.87 -1.48 -0.01
C ILE A 56 -11.30 -1.98 -0.23
N ALA A 57 -12.22 -1.70 0.69
CA ALA A 57 -13.62 -2.13 0.59
C ALA A 57 -14.34 -1.51 -0.62
N GLU A 58 -14.08 -0.24 -0.92
CA GLU A 58 -14.59 0.42 -2.14
C GLU A 58 -14.02 -0.24 -3.41
N ASN A 59 -12.75 -0.64 -3.41
CA ASN A 59 -12.16 -1.32 -4.57
C ASN A 59 -12.56 -2.80 -4.68
N GLU A 60 -12.85 -3.50 -3.58
CA GLU A 60 -13.39 -4.88 -3.61
C GLU A 60 -14.87 -4.92 -4.03
N ALA A 61 -15.59 -3.81 -3.92
CA ALA A 61 -17.01 -3.69 -4.24
C ALA A 61 -17.31 -3.26 -5.70
N ASP A 62 -16.29 -3.02 -6.52
CA ASP A 62 -16.40 -2.67 -7.96
C ASP A 62 -16.00 -3.86 -8.86
#